data_AF-A0A395VF63-F1
#
_entry.id   AF-A0A395VF63-F1
#
_cell.length_a   1.000
_cell.length_b   1.000
_cell.length_c   1.000
_cell.angle_alpha   90.00
_cell.angle_beta   90.00
_cell.angle_gamma   90.00
#
_symmetry.space_group_name_H-M   'P 1'
#
loop_
_entity.id
_entity.type
_entity.pdbx_description
1 polymer ?
#
loop_
_entity_poly.entity_id
_entity_poly.type
_entity_poly.pdbx_seq_one_letter_code
_entity_poly.pdbx_strand_id
1 'polypeptide(L)'
;MSIEQIIFNLLNKNAHTWVRYWQQKEMSGLTMPGEYIEIRTFFLSGIELSDFLEAGFKINKIQSQKIDADAYCDILLNKTD
;
A
#
# COMPACT_ATOMS: atom_id res chain seq x y z
N MET A 1 -9.58 11.39 -4.00
CA MET A 1 -10.35 10.12 -4.02
C MET A 1 -10.29 9.51 -2.61
N SER A 2 -11.34 8.83 -2.11
CA SER A 2 -11.23 8.18 -0.79
C SER A 2 -10.30 6.98 -0.87
N ILE A 3 -9.67 6.59 0.24
CA ILE A 3 -8.72 5.47 0.28
C ILE A 3 -9.40 4.16 -0.13
N GLU A 4 -10.66 3.96 0.25
CA GLU A 4 -11.46 2.79 -0.12
C GLU A 4 -11.64 2.69 -1.64
N GLN A 5 -11.88 3.82 -2.31
CA GLN A 5 -12.05 3.84 -3.76
C GLN A 5 -10.72 3.58 -4.49
N ILE A 6 -9.60 4.10 -3.99
CA ILE A 6 -8.27 3.83 -4.55
C ILE A 6 -7.96 2.34 -4.42
N ILE A 7 -8.17 1.75 -3.24
CA ILE A 7 -7.98 0.31 -2.98
C ILE A 7 -8.87 -0.53 -3.90
N PHE A 8 -10.15 -0.17 -4.02
CA PHE A 8 -11.09 -0.89 -4.88
C PHE A 8 -10.66 -0.85 -6.36
N ASN A 9 -10.24 0.33 -6.85
CA ASN A 9 -9.76 0.48 -8.22
C ASN A 9 -8.50 -0.36 -8.48
N LEU A 10 -7.57 -0.41 -7.52
CA LEU A 10 -6.37 -1.24 -7.62
C LEU A 10 -6.72 -2.73 -7.69
N LEU A 11 -7.56 -3.22 -6.77
CA LEU A 11 -7.97 -4.63 -6.72
C LEU A 11 -8.75 -5.09 -7.96
N ASN A 12 -9.52 -4.20 -8.58
CA ASN A 12 -10.26 -4.52 -9.81
C ASN A 12 -9.39 -4.70 -11.05
N LYS A 13 -8.14 -4.23 -11.04
CA LYS A 13 -7.24 -4.32 -12.20
C LYS A 13 -6.46 -5.62 -12.28
N ASN A 14 -6.19 -6.26 -11.14
CA ASN A 14 -5.36 -7.46 -11.11
C ASN A 14 -5.77 -8.39 -9.95
N ALA A 15 -6.26 -9.59 -10.29
CA ALA A 15 -6.69 -10.61 -9.33
C ALA A 15 -5.56 -11.13 -8.41
N HIS A 16 -4.30 -10.91 -8.78
CA HIS A 16 -3.12 -11.27 -8.00
C HIS A 16 -2.56 -10.10 -7.18
N THR A 17 -3.31 -9.00 -7.05
CA THR A 17 -2.97 -7.92 -6.13
C THR A 17 -3.60 -8.18 -4.78
N TRP A 18 -2.78 -8.09 -3.74
CA TRP A 18 -3.23 -8.13 -2.36
C TRP A 18 -2.98 -6.78 -1.71
N VAL A 19 -3.96 -6.32 -0.93
CA VAL A 19 -3.89 -5.05 -0.19
C VAL A 19 -4.29 -5.29 1.25
N ARG A 20 -3.51 -4.75 2.18
CA ARG A 20 -3.87 -4.62 3.59
C ARG A 20 -3.82 -3.16 3.98
N TYR A 21 -4.94 -2.65 4.47
CA TYR A 21 -5.09 -1.29 4.98
C TYR A 21 -5.41 -1.34 6.47
N TRP A 22 -4.77 -0.48 7.26
CA TRP A 22 -5.05 -0.35 8.68
C TRP A 22 -4.71 1.04 9.21
N GLN A 23 -5.39 1.43 10.28
CA GLN A 23 -5.04 2.61 11.06
C GLN A 23 -4.29 2.17 12.31
N GLN A 24 -3.08 2.68 12.48
CA GLN A 24 -2.27 2.47 13.67
C GLN A 24 -2.54 3.59 14.65
N LYS A 25 -2.91 3.24 15.89
CA LYS A 25 -2.93 4.19 17.01
C LYS A 25 -1.56 4.22 17.68
N GLU A 26 -1.26 5.33 18.32
CA GLU A 26 -0.09 5.40 19.20
C GLU A 26 -0.29 4.43 20.39
N MET A 27 0.72 3.59 20.63
CA MET A 27 0.79 2.73 21.80
C MET A 27 2.01 3.12 22.62
N SER A 28 1.80 3.96 23.63
CA SER A 28 2.82 4.31 24.63
C SER A 28 4.17 4.75 24.03
N GLY A 29 4.16 5.52 22.94
CA GLY A 29 5.37 5.98 22.24
C GLY A 29 6.13 4.92 21.43
N LEU A 30 5.62 3.67 21.35
CA LEU A 30 6.27 2.56 20.63
C LEU A 30 5.85 2.46 19.17
N THR A 31 4.68 3.00 18.83
CA THR A 31 4.13 2.93 17.47
C THR A 31 3.82 4.32 16.95
N MET A 32 4.22 4.58 15.70
CA MET A 32 3.90 5.82 15.02
C MET A 32 2.43 5.77 14.54
N PRO A 33 1.57 6.68 15.03
CA PRO A 33 0.18 6.73 14.59
C PRO A 33 0.09 7.09 13.11
N GLY A 34 -0.98 6.65 12.45
CA GLY A 34 -1.25 7.00 11.07
C GLY A 34 -2.01 5.92 10.30
N GLU A 35 -2.26 6.20 9.03
CA GLU A 35 -2.83 5.28 8.07
C GLU A 35 -1.72 4.53 7.36
N TYR A 36 -1.87 3.22 7.21
CA TYR A 36 -0.89 2.37 6.56
C TYR A 36 -1.56 1.49 5.52
N ILE A 37 -0.86 1.31 4.40
CA ILE A 37 -1.26 0.40 3.35
C ILE A 37 -0.06 -0.42 2.90
N GLU A 38 -0.27 -1.73 2.82
CA GLU A 38 0.66 -2.69 2.30
C GLU A 38 0.07 -3.30 1.03
N ILE A 39 0.81 -3.23 -0.07
CA ILE A 39 0.42 -3.72 -1.37
C ILE A 39 1.42 -4.78 -1.80
N ARG A 40 0.93 -5.96 -2.17
CA ARG A 40 1.71 -6.97 -2.89
C ARG A 40 1.14 -7.12 -4.27
N THR A 41 1.96 -6.89 -5.29
CA THR A 41 1.54 -7.01 -6.70
C THR A 41 2.70 -7.44 -7.58
N PHE A 42 2.40 -8.09 -8.71
CA PHE A 42 3.36 -8.31 -9.80
C PHE A 42 3.79 -7.00 -10.46
N PHE A 43 2.87 -6.02 -10.54
CA PHE A 43 3.09 -4.74 -11.19
C PHE A 43 2.18 -3.66 -10.59
N LEU A 44 2.77 -2.50 -10.29
CA LEU A 44 2.04 -1.28 -9.93
C LEU A 44 2.41 -0.21 -10.96
N SER A 45 1.44 0.31 -11.71
CA SER A 45 1.70 1.39 -12.65
C SER A 45 1.86 2.72 -11.91
N GLY A 46 2.45 3.69 -12.60
CA GLY A 46 2.58 5.06 -12.09
C GLY A 46 1.24 5.72 -11.80
N ILE A 47 0.14 5.33 -12.47
CA ILE A 47 -1.20 5.89 -12.23
C ILE A 47 -1.72 5.43 -10.88
N GLU A 48 -1.68 4.12 -10.60
CA GLU A 48 -2.15 3.61 -9.30
C GLU A 48 -1.29 4.15 -8.15
N LEU A 49 0.03 4.24 -8.35
CA LEU A 49 0.90 4.82 -7.34
C LEU A 49 0.56 6.30 -7.09
N SER A 50 0.29 7.07 -8.15
CA SER A 50 -0.04 8.49 -8.03
C SER A 50 -1.32 8.73 -7.23
N ASP A 51 -2.36 7.90 -7.40
CA ASP A 51 -3.59 8.01 -6.62
C ASP A 51 -3.33 7.95 -5.10
N PHE A 52 -2.42 7.07 -4.65
CA PHE A 52 -2.03 7.00 -3.24
C PHE A 52 -1.22 8.22 -2.78
N LEU A 53 -0.30 8.70 -3.62
CA LEU A 53 0.51 9.88 -3.31
C LEU A 53 -0.36 11.15 -3.20
N GLU A 54 -1.33 11.32 -4.11
CA GLU A 54 -2.31 12.41 -4.08
C GLU A 54 -3.24 12.34 -2.87
N ALA A 55 -3.53 11.14 -2.36
CA ALA A 55 -4.25 10.93 -1.10
C ALA A 55 -3.41 11.23 0.16
N GLY A 56 -2.14 11.60 0.00
CA GLY A 56 -1.23 11.99 1.08
C GLY A 56 -0.38 10.86 1.65
N PHE A 57 -0.42 9.66 1.06
CA PHE A 57 0.47 8.57 1.44
C PHE A 57 1.88 8.81 0.91
N LYS A 58 2.88 8.35 1.67
CA LYS A 58 4.28 8.37 1.29
C LYS A 58 4.80 6.94 1.20
N ILE A 59 5.71 6.70 0.27
CA ILE A 59 6.37 5.41 0.14
C ILE A 59 7.34 5.26 1.32
N ASN A 60 7.11 4.26 2.16
CA ASN A 60 8.00 3.90 3.25
C ASN A 60 9.01 2.84 2.78
N LYS A 61 8.52 1.82 2.06
CA LYS A 61 9.35 0.70 1.61
C LYS A 61 8.88 0.16 0.27
N ILE A 62 9.84 -0.23 -0.56
CA ILE A 62 9.64 -1.03 -1.77
C ILE A 62 10.61 -2.20 -1.69
N GLN A 63 10.12 -3.42 -1.82
CA GLN A 63 10.95 -4.62 -1.78
C GLN A 63 10.45 -5.66 -2.78
N SER A 64 11.35 -6.16 -3.63
CA SER A 64 11.08 -7.34 -4.45
C SER A 64 11.00 -8.59 -3.57
N GLN A 65 9.98 -9.41 -3.79
CA GLN A 65 9.84 -10.73 -3.20
C GLN A 65 9.85 -11.79 -4.29
N LYS A 66 10.46 -12.93 -3.98
CA LYS A 66 10.31 -14.15 -4.79
C LYS A 66 9.63 -15.20 -3.93
N ILE A 67 8.48 -15.67 -4.36
CA ILE A 67 7.69 -16.71 -3.68
C ILE A 67 7.53 -17.83 -4.69
N ASP A 68 8.23 -18.93 -4.45
CA ASP A 68 8.32 -20.07 -5.37
C ASP A 68 8.77 -19.63 -6.78
N ALA A 69 7.90 -19.82 -7.78
CA ALA A 69 8.14 -19.46 -9.17
C ALA A 69 7.80 -17.98 -9.47
N ASP A 70 7.07 -17.31 -8.59
CA ASP A 70 6.54 -15.98 -8.81
C ASP A 70 7.43 -14.88 -8.23
N ALA A 71 7.43 -13.71 -8.88
CA ALA A 71 8.11 -12.51 -8.41
C ALA A 71 7.09 -11.40 -8.18
N TYR A 72 7.11 -10.82 -6.99
CA TYR A 72 6.21 -9.74 -6.56
C TYR A 72 7.02 -8.53 -6.10
N CYS A 73 6.33 -7.41 -5.94
CA CYS A 73 6.82 -6.26 -5.22
C CYS A 73 5.90 -6.00 -4.00
N ASP A 74 6.50 -5.95 -2.82
CA ASP A 74 5.87 -5.46 -1.60
C ASP A 74 6.12 -3.96 -1.48
N ILE A 75 5.05 -3.19 -1.32
CA ILE A 75 5.09 -1.75 -1.18
C ILE A 75 4.36 -1.39 0.11
N LEU A 76 5.07 -0.74 1.01
CA LEU A 76 4.49 -0.16 2.22
C LEU A 76 4.38 1.34 2.01
N LEU A 77 3.17 1.87 2.09
CA LEU A 77 2.93 3.30 2.19
C LEU A 77 2.31 3.65 3.54
N ASN A 78 2.59 4.86 4.00
CA ASN A 78 2.00 5.40 5.21
C ASN A 78 1.64 6.87 5.04
N LYS A 79 0.62 7.29 5.78
CA LYS A 79 0.22 8.68 5.93
C LYS A 79 0.15 8.95 7.43
N THR A 80 1.11 9.72 7.90
CA THR A 80 1.21 10.16 9.29
C THR A 80 0.66 11.57 9.37
N ASP A 81 -0.12 11.84 10.42
CA ASP A 81 -0.53 13.20 10.77
C ASP A 81 0.66 14.06 11.24
#